data_AF-A0A0P9SCN8-F1
#
_entry.id   AF-A0A0P9SCN8-F1
#
_cell.length_a   1.000
_cell.length_b   1.000
_cell.length_c   1.000
_cell.angle_alpha   90.00
_cell.angle_beta   90.00
_cell.angle_gamma   90.00
#
_symmetry.space_group_name_H-M   'P 1'
#
loop_
_entity.id
_entity.type
_entity.pdbx_description
1 polymer ?
#
loop_
_entity_poly.entity_id
_entity_poly.type
_entity_poly.pdbx_seq_one_letter_code
_entity_poly.pdbx_strand_id
1 'polypeptide(L)'
;VADTLGVGSHGFFLNRFEGQLHSVPFRSPSEHFKPKSLGQQTAVVVTPSGHEVFTDTLNRICVRFHWDRLSQDGELGSCWLR
;
A
#
# COMPACT_ATOMS: atom_id res chain seq x y z
N VAL A 1 9.13 -63.82 29.53
CA VAL A 1 9.81 -62.52 29.34
C VAL A 1 9.15 -61.88 28.14
N ALA A 2 8.39 -60.82 28.37
CA ALA A 2 7.58 -60.16 27.35
C ALA A 2 8.48 -59.24 26.53
N ASP A 3 8.84 -59.65 25.31
CA ASP A 3 9.37 -58.72 24.31
C ASP A 3 8.22 -57.88 23.80
N THR A 4 8.03 -56.76 24.50
CA THR A 4 7.16 -55.68 24.09
C THR A 4 7.89 -54.96 22.96
N LEU A 5 7.78 -55.47 21.74
CA LEU A 5 8.22 -54.74 20.54
C LEU A 5 7.38 -53.47 20.47
N GLY A 6 7.98 -52.37 20.91
CA GLY A 6 7.40 -51.04 20.82
C GLY A 6 6.89 -50.82 19.41
N VAL A 7 5.59 -50.60 19.27
CA VAL A 7 4.96 -50.21 18.02
C VAL A 7 5.53 -48.85 17.67
N GLY A 8 6.60 -48.86 16.87
CA GLY A 8 7.24 -47.67 16.35
C GLY A 8 6.21 -46.89 15.55
N SER A 9 5.77 -45.76 16.09
CA SER A 9 4.92 -44.82 15.36
C SER A 9 5.71 -44.28 14.17
N HIS A 10 5.46 -44.81 12.98
CA HIS A 10 5.95 -44.23 11.75
C HIS A 10 5.21 -42.91 11.50
N GLY A 11 5.85 -41.78 11.83
CA GLY A 11 5.39 -40.47 11.39
C GLY A 11 5.79 -40.24 9.94
N PHE A 12 4.87 -39.79 9.09
CA PHE A 12 5.21 -39.35 7.74
C PHE A 12 5.32 -37.82 7.70
N PHE A 13 6.28 -37.33 6.93
CA PHE A 13 6.49 -35.91 6.69
C PHE A 13 6.42 -35.69 5.17
N LEU A 14 5.55 -34.78 4.74
CA LEU A 14 5.36 -34.45 3.34
C LEU A 14 5.54 -32.95 3.14
N ASN A 15 6.41 -32.59 2.21
CA ASN A 15 6.54 -31.23 1.72
C ASN A 15 6.23 -31.15 0.24
N ARG A 16 5.69 -30.00 -0.17
CA ARG A 16 5.58 -29.59 -1.56
C ARG A 16 6.25 -28.23 -1.70
N PHE A 17 7.09 -28.08 -2.71
CA PHE A 17 7.75 -26.83 -3.04
C PHE A 17 7.44 -26.45 -4.49
N GLU A 18 7.41 -25.15 -4.75
CA GLU A 18 7.39 -24.56 -6.08
C GLU A 18 8.68 -23.78 -6.26
N GLY A 19 9.33 -23.95 -7.40
CA GLY A 19 10.62 -23.33 -7.70
C GLY A 19 10.55 -22.53 -9.00
N GLN A 20 11.39 -21.51 -9.08
CA GLN A 20 11.65 -20.78 -10.33
C GLN A 20 13.15 -20.79 -10.61
N LEU A 21 13.53 -20.48 -11.86
CA LEU A 21 14.94 -20.39 -12.24
C LEU A 21 15.64 -19.27 -11.46
N HIS A 22 16.81 -19.58 -10.91
CA HIS A 22 17.65 -18.60 -10.19
C HIS A 22 18.03 -17.41 -11.08
N SER A 23 18.16 -17.62 -12.40
CA SER A 23 18.48 -16.58 -13.37
C SER A 23 17.33 -15.60 -13.62
N VAL A 24 16.10 -15.92 -13.19
CA VAL A 24 14.92 -15.08 -13.41
C VAL A 24 14.62 -14.29 -12.13
N PRO A 25 14.64 -12.94 -12.18
CA PRO A 25 14.26 -12.13 -11.02
C PRO A 25 12.80 -12.39 -10.64
N PHE A 26 12.55 -12.74 -9.38
CA PHE A 26 11.18 -12.87 -8.87
C PHE A 26 10.42 -11.55 -8.97
N ARG A 27 9.15 -11.62 -9.37
CA ARG A 27 8.17 -10.54 -9.25
C ARG A 27 6.89 -11.13 -8.69
N SER A 28 6.34 -10.51 -7.65
CA SER A 28 5.08 -10.94 -7.08
C SER A 28 3.95 -10.85 -8.12
N PRO A 29 3.05 -11.85 -8.17
CA PRO A 29 1.87 -11.77 -9.03
C PRO A 29 1.00 -10.55 -8.71
N SER A 30 0.37 -9.96 -9.72
CA SER A 30 -0.52 -8.81 -9.56
C SER A 30 -1.93 -9.26 -9.15
N GLU A 31 -2.06 -9.80 -7.93
CA GLU A 31 -3.36 -10.28 -7.40
C GLU A 31 -4.26 -9.12 -6.92
N HIS A 32 -3.65 -8.01 -6.53
CA HIS A 32 -4.36 -6.87 -5.97
C HIS A 32 -4.93 -5.97 -7.08
N PHE A 33 -6.22 -5.66 -6.99
CA PHE A 33 -6.85 -4.71 -7.90
C PHE A 33 -6.38 -3.28 -7.63
N LYS A 34 -6.09 -2.55 -8.70
CA LYS A 34 -5.79 -1.12 -8.62
C LYS A 34 -7.00 -0.38 -8.05
N PRO A 35 -6.84 0.47 -7.02
CA PRO A 35 -7.91 1.34 -6.53
C PRO A 35 -8.49 2.19 -7.67
N LYS A 36 -9.81 2.23 -7.78
CA LYS A 36 -10.51 3.02 -8.80
C LYS A 36 -11.08 4.29 -8.16
N SER A 37 -10.87 5.43 -8.80
CA SER A 37 -11.66 6.64 -8.50
C SER A 37 -12.95 6.56 -9.31
N LEU A 38 -14.10 6.54 -8.63
CA LEU A 38 -15.41 6.37 -9.27
C LEU A 38 -15.94 7.65 -9.95
N GLY A 39 -15.24 8.78 -9.81
CA GLY A 39 -15.65 10.04 -10.40
C GLY A 39 -14.83 11.22 -9.91
N GLN A 40 -15.32 12.42 -10.22
CA GLN A 40 -14.77 13.68 -9.73
C GLN A 40 -15.05 13.84 -8.24
N GLN A 41 -14.11 14.44 -7.52
CA GLN A 41 -14.24 14.72 -6.10
C GLN A 41 -13.96 16.21 -5.85
N THR A 42 -14.57 16.76 -4.80
CA THR A 42 -14.27 18.10 -4.32
C THR A 42 -13.22 18.06 -3.21
N ALA A 43 -12.51 19.16 -3.04
CA ALA A 43 -11.45 19.32 -2.04
C ALA A 43 -11.39 20.78 -1.58
N VAL A 44 -10.76 21.02 -0.43
CA VAL A 44 -10.53 22.36 0.11
C VAL A 44 -9.17 22.86 -0.33
N VAL A 45 -9.11 24.08 -0.90
CA VAL A 45 -7.83 24.72 -1.24
C VAL A 45 -7.11 25.08 0.06
N VAL A 46 -5.84 24.70 0.16
CA VAL A 46 -5.02 24.95 1.36
C VAL A 46 -3.83 25.82 1.02
N THR A 47 -3.52 26.73 1.94
CA THR A 47 -2.40 27.63 1.88
C THR A 47 -1.61 27.54 3.19
N PRO A 48 -0.31 27.90 3.18
CA PRO A 48 0.43 28.05 4.42
C PRO A 48 -0.21 29.13 5.31
N SER A 49 -0.11 28.95 6.63
CA SER A 49 -0.62 29.91 7.61
C SER A 49 -0.18 31.35 7.31
N GLY A 50 -1.15 32.26 7.22
CA GLY A 50 -0.90 33.67 6.93
C GLY A 50 -0.92 34.06 5.45
N HIS A 51 -1.13 33.11 4.54
CA HIS A 51 -1.29 33.37 3.10
C HIS A 51 -2.72 33.11 2.65
N GLU A 52 -3.35 34.08 1.99
CA GLU A 52 -4.68 33.91 1.37
C GLU A 52 -4.59 33.15 0.04
N VAL A 53 -3.54 33.40 -0.74
CA VAL A 53 -3.29 32.78 -2.04
C VAL A 53 -1.87 32.22 -2.06
N PHE A 54 -1.74 30.95 -2.45
CA PHE A 54 -0.45 30.27 -2.59
C PHE A 54 -0.44 29.42 -3.85
N THR A 55 0.39 29.81 -4.82
CA THR A 55 0.55 29.16 -6.12
C THR A 55 2.02 29.06 -6.52
N ASP A 56 2.35 28.08 -7.35
CA ASP A 56 3.69 27.95 -7.92
C ASP A 56 3.84 28.73 -9.25
N THR A 57 5.02 28.64 -9.88
CA THR A 57 5.30 29.29 -11.18
C THR A 57 4.43 28.77 -12.34
N LEU A 58 3.73 27.66 -12.14
CA LEU A 58 2.84 27.04 -13.11
C LEU A 58 1.35 27.28 -12.78
N ASN A 59 1.07 28.14 -11.80
CA ASN A 59 -0.27 28.45 -11.27
C ASN A 59 -1.00 27.22 -10.73
N ARG A 60 -0.28 26.27 -10.16
CA ARG A 60 -0.84 25.12 -9.45
C ARG A 60 -1.24 25.51 -8.03
N ILE A 61 -2.18 24.76 -7.46
CA ILE A 61 -2.63 24.90 -6.06
C ILE A 61 -2.45 23.60 -5.29
N CYS A 62 -2.31 23.69 -3.98
CA CYS A 62 -2.40 22.54 -3.08
C CYS A 62 -3.84 22.43 -2.54
N VAL A 63 -4.33 21.21 -2.43
CA VAL A 63 -5.67 20.93 -1.86
C VAL A 63 -5.59 19.85 -0.81
N ARG A 64 -6.59 19.84 0.09
CA ARG A 64 -6.87 18.76 1.03
C ARG A 64 -8.20 18.11 0.66
N PHE A 65 -8.17 16.81 0.43
CA PHE A 65 -9.39 16.02 0.20
C PHE A 65 -10.13 15.76 1.51
N HIS A 66 -11.45 15.59 1.44
CA HIS A 66 -12.29 15.35 2.62
C HIS A 66 -11.94 14.07 3.38
N TRP A 67 -11.34 13.09 2.70
CA TRP A 67 -10.92 11.81 3.30
C TRP A 67 -9.50 11.87 3.89
N ASP A 68 -8.77 12.97 3.70
CA ASP A 68 -7.44 13.15 4.28
C ASP A 68 -7.57 13.46 5.77
N ARG A 69 -7.05 12.55 6.59
CA ARG A 69 -7.07 12.63 8.06
C ARG A 69 -5.68 12.87 8.65
N LEU A 70 -4.65 12.97 7.81
CA LEU A 70 -3.26 13.07 8.26
C LEU A 70 -2.74 14.51 8.14
N SER A 71 -3.19 15.26 7.15
CA SER A 71 -2.81 16.66 6.97
C SER A 71 -3.38 17.55 8.09
N GLN A 72 -2.53 18.38 8.70
CA GLN A 72 -2.96 19.41 9.65
C GLN A 72 -3.44 20.68 8.92
N ASP A 73 -4.27 21.47 9.59
CA ASP A 73 -4.73 22.75 9.03
C ASP A 73 -3.55 23.74 8.91
N GLY A 74 -3.39 24.36 7.74
CA GLY A 74 -2.32 25.33 7.47
C GLY A 74 -0.98 24.74 7.04
N GLU A 75 -0.85 23.40 7.01
CA GLU A 75 0.24 22.74 6.28
C GLU A 75 -0.13 22.63 4.79
N LEU A 76 0.90 22.65 3.93
CA LEU A 76 0.71 22.33 2.51
C LEU A 76 0.17 20.90 2.44
N GLY A 77 -1.08 20.76 1.99
CA GLY A 77 -1.82 19.49 1.95
C GLY A 77 -1.21 18.49 0.97
N SER A 78 -2.00 18.02 0.00
CA SER A 78 -1.55 16.99 -0.94
C SER A 78 -0.50 17.51 -1.97
N CYS A 79 -0.59 17.07 -3.21
CA CYS A 79 0.31 17.50 -4.28
C CYS A 79 -0.20 18.76 -5.00
N TRP A 80 0.68 19.36 -5.80
CA TRP A 80 0.33 20.46 -6.71
C TRP A 80 -0.62 19.99 -7.82
N LEU A 81 -1.82 20.57 -7.86
CA LEU A 81 -2.85 20.30 -8.86
C LEU A 81 -3.00 21.44 -9.87
N ARG A 82 -3.39 21.09 -11.09
CA ARG A 82 -3.70 22.01 -12.20
C ARG A 82 -5.13 21.78 -12.67
#